data_AF-A0A2N5JZY3-F1
#
_entry.id   AF-A0A2N5JZY3-F1
#
_cell.length_a   1.000
_cell.length_b   1.000
_cell.length_c   1.000
_cell.angle_alpha   90.00
_cell.angle_beta   90.00
_cell.angle_gamma   90.00
#
_symmetry.space_group_name_H-M   'P 1'
#
loop_
_entity.id
_entity.type
_entity.pdbx_description
1 polymer ?
#
loop_
_entity_poly.entity_id
_entity_poly.type
_entity_poly.pdbx_seq_one_letter_code
_entity_poly.pdbx_strand_id
1 'polypeptide(L)'
;MRPSHLLAVVLLAVAVLVPGSGQAAESPSIRPSSAHTHSYDENKEAPAATVSTTPTPDVALRWAADDAPIINGDSSHTWTWGPQIFRSTAEAYAEAPNSLRAVWYLDKARMELTYPHGDSDEPWFVTSGLLVREMMSGRIQTGDATYETRTPPDTPLAGDLDAPAEATITLLDLQPLASLNNDRRAPARTDYDASVVEVLGKGGVVTQAERLLQYDVHLRSYDPVLGHNIAHVFTDALPTDKLLYTAGRPLSEPYWTVVPIKHVPTDVLVQAFERRILTYTPSNPAGWQVEWGNVGRQYAQWRYGQAETGQPLNPVLLLEAKPGIRKLETLSPEAAGIAEERQVIVGVAVLNMRTGDIYSVRGSRSFPMYSTAKVPIMVGVLSKAQREKRAVADWEDSLIRAMIQHSDNDSATTLITHAGGAQAVTQYLHAIGLDATTMDNDAWGYSTTTAQDMARLMAKLGNCTILNPELCLYALEVMRGVTPGQRWGLSAGPPESVSVAFKNGWSPDDGGWTINSIGYVKGKQMRYAVAVYSGPNPTMPNGIETIEAISTEIYAAMR
;
A
#
# COMPACT_ATOMS: atom_id res chain seq x y z
N MET A 1 19.44 -49.26 -54.96
CA MET A 1 19.91 -47.87 -54.80
C MET A 1 19.27 -47.29 -53.56
N ARG A 2 20.04 -47.08 -52.49
CA ARG A 2 19.64 -46.37 -51.26
C ARG A 2 20.83 -45.53 -50.80
N PRO A 3 20.68 -44.21 -50.64
CA PRO A 3 21.60 -43.37 -49.86
C PRO A 3 20.98 -43.09 -48.47
N SER A 4 21.64 -43.32 -47.33
CA SER A 4 22.79 -42.62 -46.71
C SER A 4 22.34 -41.46 -45.80
N HIS A 5 22.51 -41.59 -44.47
CA HIS A 5 23.52 -40.87 -43.64
C HIS A 5 23.02 -39.47 -43.20
N LEU A 6 23.34 -38.87 -42.06
CA LEU A 6 24.16 -39.19 -40.89
C LEU A 6 23.73 -38.22 -39.76
N LEU A 7 23.90 -38.63 -38.51
CA LEU A 7 24.04 -37.77 -37.33
C LEU A 7 25.19 -36.77 -37.54
N ALA A 8 25.03 -35.51 -37.13
CA ALA A 8 26.13 -34.56 -36.98
C ALA A 8 26.13 -33.98 -35.57
N VAL A 9 27.18 -34.35 -34.83
CA VAL A 9 27.69 -33.75 -33.60
C VAL A 9 28.29 -32.38 -33.94
N VAL A 10 28.08 -31.37 -33.09
CA VAL A 10 28.90 -30.14 -33.08
C VAL A 10 29.50 -29.96 -31.70
N LEU A 11 30.81 -29.77 -31.70
CA LEU A 11 31.73 -29.62 -30.57
C LEU A 11 32.07 -28.13 -30.34
N LEU A 12 32.26 -27.80 -29.06
CA LEU A 12 33.19 -26.82 -28.47
C LEU A 12 33.12 -25.30 -28.80
N ALA A 13 33.02 -24.50 -27.74
CA ALA A 13 34.09 -23.56 -27.34
C ALA A 13 33.95 -23.15 -25.87
N VAL A 14 34.92 -23.56 -25.04
CA VAL A 14 35.15 -23.04 -23.68
C VAL A 14 36.13 -21.88 -23.80
N ALA A 15 35.72 -20.69 -23.39
CA ALA A 15 36.62 -19.55 -23.20
C ALA A 15 36.94 -19.41 -21.71
N VAL A 16 38.19 -19.70 -21.36
CA VAL A 16 38.81 -19.35 -20.09
C VAL A 16 39.09 -17.85 -20.11
N LEU A 17 38.56 -17.10 -19.15
CA LEU A 17 38.95 -15.71 -18.88
C LEU A 17 39.54 -15.60 -17.48
N VAL A 18 40.79 -15.16 -17.47
CA VAL A 18 41.65 -14.82 -16.32
C VAL A 18 41.02 -13.66 -15.52
N PRO A 19 41.12 -13.61 -14.17
CA PRO A 19 40.52 -12.55 -13.38
C PRO A 19 41.32 -11.25 -13.50
N GLY A 20 40.68 -10.23 -14.08
CA GLY A 20 41.15 -8.85 -14.09
C GLY A 20 40.79 -8.12 -12.79
N SER A 21 41.74 -7.34 -12.31
CA SER A 21 41.77 -6.53 -11.10
C SER A 21 40.56 -5.63 -10.84
N GLY A 22 40.21 -5.53 -9.55
CA GLY A 22 39.19 -4.70 -8.90
C GLY A 22 38.78 -3.38 -9.55
N GLN A 23 37.46 -3.23 -9.68
CA GLN A 23 36.75 -1.97 -9.49
C GLN A 23 35.57 -2.24 -8.54
N ALA A 24 35.48 -1.42 -7.49
CA ALA A 24 34.39 -1.47 -6.52
C ALA A 24 33.07 -1.22 -7.25
N ALA A 25 32.16 -2.19 -7.19
CA ALA A 25 30.79 -2.00 -7.63
C ALA A 25 30.08 -1.07 -6.64
N GLU A 26 29.83 0.17 -7.07
CA GLU A 26 28.98 1.13 -6.36
C GLU A 26 27.60 0.52 -6.10
N SER A 27 27.06 0.77 -4.90
CA SER A 27 25.69 0.41 -4.56
C SER A 27 24.73 1.10 -5.53
N PRO A 28 23.67 0.44 -5.99
CA PRO A 28 22.69 1.08 -6.85
C PRO A 28 22.05 2.25 -6.09
N SER A 29 22.21 3.45 -6.66
CA SER A 29 21.36 4.62 -6.41
C SER A 29 19.87 4.22 -6.55
N ILE A 30 18.98 5.06 -6.03
CA ILE A 30 17.52 4.96 -6.17
C ILE A 30 17.14 5.10 -7.66
N ARG A 31 17.49 4.11 -8.47
CA ARG A 31 17.01 3.92 -9.82
C ARG A 31 16.35 2.54 -9.89
N PRO A 32 15.04 2.46 -10.16
CA PRO A 32 14.50 1.34 -10.90
C PRO A 32 15.20 1.30 -12.26
N SER A 33 15.64 0.12 -12.73
CA SER A 33 16.38 -0.03 -14.00
C SER A 33 15.52 0.17 -15.26
N SER A 34 14.46 0.99 -15.20
CA SER A 34 13.55 1.23 -16.34
C SER A 34 12.82 2.57 -16.29
N ALA A 35 13.37 3.60 -15.65
CA ALA A 35 12.86 4.96 -15.83
C ALA A 35 13.43 5.56 -17.12
N HIS A 36 12.57 5.68 -18.13
CA HIS A 36 12.82 6.49 -19.31
C HIS A 36 13.28 7.90 -18.88
N THR A 37 14.22 8.46 -19.63
CA THR A 37 14.67 9.85 -19.52
C THR A 37 13.45 10.79 -19.51
N HIS A 38 13.06 11.28 -18.33
CA HIS A 38 12.08 12.36 -18.22
C HIS A 38 12.79 13.64 -18.65
N SER A 39 12.51 14.06 -19.89
CA SER A 39 12.77 15.42 -20.35
C SER A 39 11.88 16.37 -19.53
N TYR A 40 12.43 16.95 -18.47
CA TYR A 40 11.85 18.13 -17.86
C TYR A 40 12.03 19.30 -18.84
N ASP A 41 10.93 19.96 -19.18
CA ASP A 41 10.94 21.16 -20.00
C ASP A 41 11.46 22.32 -19.12
N GLU A 42 12.73 22.70 -19.29
CA GLU A 42 13.46 23.67 -18.44
C GLU A 42 12.89 25.11 -18.48
N ASN A 43 11.87 25.39 -19.32
CA ASN A 43 11.41 26.76 -19.60
C ASN A 43 10.03 27.12 -19.04
N LYS A 44 9.75 26.77 -17.79
CA LYS A 44 8.72 27.45 -16.98
C LYS A 44 9.23 27.71 -15.57
N GLU A 45 9.78 28.89 -15.33
CA GLU A 45 9.96 29.44 -13.99
C GLU A 45 8.58 29.57 -13.32
N ALA A 46 8.19 28.54 -12.57
CA ALA A 46 7.14 28.66 -11.57
C ALA A 46 7.74 29.34 -10.32
N PRO A 47 7.01 30.24 -9.63
CA PRO A 47 7.49 30.84 -8.39
C PRO A 47 7.86 29.76 -7.38
N ALA A 48 8.88 30.03 -6.55
CA ALA A 48 9.42 29.11 -5.54
C ALA A 48 8.32 28.49 -4.67
N ALA A 49 7.80 27.33 -5.11
CA ALA A 49 6.74 26.64 -4.42
C ALA A 49 7.34 25.93 -3.21
N THR A 50 6.92 26.33 -2.02
CA THR A 50 7.17 25.58 -0.78
C THR A 50 6.76 24.12 -0.98
N VAL A 51 7.65 23.17 -0.68
CA VAL A 51 7.30 21.75 -0.70
C VAL A 51 6.23 21.49 0.35
N SER A 52 5.08 20.97 -0.09
CA SER A 52 4.02 20.56 0.83
C SER A 52 4.51 19.38 1.67
N THR A 53 4.49 19.54 2.98
CA THR A 53 4.82 18.48 3.94
C THR A 53 3.56 17.88 4.57
N THR A 54 2.38 18.33 4.16
CA THR A 54 1.13 17.65 4.50
C THR A 54 1.15 16.26 3.87
N PRO A 55 0.98 15.17 4.64
CA PRO A 55 0.93 13.83 4.07
C PRO A 55 -0.11 13.75 2.96
N THR A 56 0.25 13.12 1.84
CA THR A 56 -0.67 12.93 0.71
C THR A 56 -1.44 11.62 0.88
N PRO A 57 -2.58 11.44 0.20
CA PRO A 57 -3.27 10.15 0.14
C PRO A 57 -2.38 9.01 -0.34
N ASP A 58 -1.40 9.24 -1.22
CA ASP A 58 -0.44 8.22 -1.66
C ASP A 58 0.43 7.70 -0.51
N VAL A 59 0.88 8.58 0.39
CA VAL A 59 1.62 8.20 1.61
C VAL A 59 0.74 7.36 2.52
N ALA A 60 -0.50 7.78 2.73
CA ALA A 60 -1.41 7.04 3.60
C ALA A 60 -1.88 5.71 2.98
N LEU A 61 -1.97 5.63 1.65
CA LEU A 61 -2.22 4.40 0.90
C LEU A 61 -1.06 3.41 1.03
N ARG A 62 0.18 3.91 0.91
CA ARG A 62 1.37 3.10 1.14
C ARG A 62 1.40 2.52 2.54
N TRP A 63 0.98 3.33 3.52
CA TRP A 63 0.82 2.89 4.90
C TRP A 63 -0.29 1.84 5.03
N ALA A 64 -1.46 2.11 4.43
CA ALA A 64 -2.64 1.25 4.55
C ALA A 64 -2.41 -0.15 3.97
N ALA A 65 -1.61 -0.26 2.91
CA ALA A 65 -1.24 -1.54 2.31
C ALA A 65 -0.56 -2.51 3.30
N ASP A 66 0.14 -1.99 4.31
CA ASP A 66 0.88 -2.79 5.28
C ASP A 66 0.26 -2.79 6.68
N ASP A 67 -0.25 -1.64 7.13
CA ASP A 67 -0.55 -1.38 8.54
C ASP A 67 -2.04 -1.14 8.84
N ALA A 68 -2.89 -0.85 7.84
CA ALA A 68 -4.35 -0.82 8.07
C ALA A 68 -4.92 -2.16 8.59
N PRO A 69 -4.46 -3.34 8.14
CA PRO A 69 -4.94 -4.63 8.67
C PRO A 69 -4.67 -4.81 10.17
N ILE A 70 -3.60 -4.19 10.68
CA ILE A 70 -3.24 -4.25 12.10
C ILE A 70 -4.28 -3.48 12.92
N ILE A 71 -4.68 -2.28 12.48
CA ILE A 71 -5.76 -1.51 13.10
C ILE A 71 -7.07 -2.29 13.10
N ASN A 72 -7.35 -2.97 11.99
CA ASN A 72 -8.59 -3.71 11.83
C ASN A 72 -8.62 -5.03 12.61
N GLY A 73 -7.50 -5.42 13.26
CA GLY A 73 -7.39 -6.67 14.03
C GLY A 73 -7.23 -7.93 13.18
N ASP A 74 -6.90 -7.74 11.91
CA ASP A 74 -6.83 -8.76 10.84
C ASP A 74 -5.41 -9.24 10.56
N SER A 75 -4.42 -8.61 11.17
CA SER A 75 -3.04 -9.04 11.04
C SER A 75 -2.60 -9.90 12.22
N SER A 76 -1.83 -10.94 11.91
CA SER A 76 -1.06 -11.70 12.89
C SER A 76 0.35 -11.14 13.11
N HIS A 77 0.76 -10.10 12.38
CA HIS A 77 2.09 -9.49 12.49
C HIS A 77 2.02 -8.09 13.11
N THR A 78 3.16 -7.63 13.64
CA THR A 78 3.32 -6.27 14.20
C THR A 78 3.44 -5.19 13.12
N TRP A 79 3.52 -3.92 13.56
CA TRP A 79 3.61 -2.73 12.71
C TRP A 79 4.82 -2.73 11.77
N THR A 80 4.59 -2.46 10.49
CA THR A 80 5.64 -2.29 9.46
C THR A 80 6.15 -0.85 9.43
N TRP A 81 5.26 0.13 9.56
CA TRP A 81 5.57 1.56 9.56
C TRP A 81 5.36 2.16 10.95
N GLY A 82 4.26 1.80 11.62
CA GLY A 82 3.83 2.36 12.89
C GLY A 82 2.47 3.05 12.77
N PRO A 83 1.74 3.23 13.88
CA PRO A 83 0.34 3.67 13.85
C PRO A 83 0.15 5.14 13.40
N GLN A 84 1.19 5.97 13.45
CA GLN A 84 1.09 7.41 13.27
C GLN A 84 2.32 7.99 12.58
N ILE A 85 2.12 9.08 11.83
CA ILE A 85 3.18 9.96 11.36
C ILE A 85 3.45 10.98 12.47
N PHE A 86 4.58 10.86 13.16
CA PHE A 86 4.91 11.73 14.30
C PHE A 86 5.69 12.99 13.91
N ARG A 87 6.21 13.05 12.68
CA ARG A 87 6.93 14.21 12.13
C ARG A 87 6.76 14.27 10.62
N SER A 88 6.51 15.47 10.12
CA SER A 88 6.46 15.78 8.68
C SER A 88 7.37 16.97 8.40
N THR A 89 8.27 16.87 7.42
CA THR A 89 9.20 17.96 7.10
C THR A 89 9.67 17.89 5.64
N ALA A 90 10.27 18.97 5.17
CA ALA A 90 11.03 18.98 3.92
C ALA A 90 12.52 18.76 4.26
N GLU A 91 13.21 17.95 3.44
CA GLU A 91 14.64 17.71 3.55
C GLU A 91 15.33 18.07 2.24
N ALA A 92 16.57 18.57 2.30
CA ALA A 92 17.37 18.84 1.11
C ALA A 92 17.57 17.56 0.30
N TYR A 93 17.29 17.64 -1.01
CA TYR A 93 17.57 16.59 -1.97
C TYR A 93 17.86 17.22 -3.33
N ALA A 94 19.12 17.18 -3.78
CA ALA A 94 19.59 18.00 -4.90
C ALA A 94 18.77 17.86 -6.18
N GLU A 95 18.36 16.63 -6.50
CA GLU A 95 17.61 16.29 -7.71
C GLU A 95 16.10 16.47 -7.58
N ALA A 96 15.58 16.71 -6.37
CA ALA A 96 14.15 16.95 -6.18
C ALA A 96 13.74 18.34 -6.74
N PRO A 97 12.48 18.52 -7.16
CA PRO A 97 11.97 19.85 -7.48
C PRO A 97 12.21 20.83 -6.33
N ASN A 98 12.77 22.00 -6.62
CA ASN A 98 13.18 23.00 -5.62
C ASN A 98 14.25 22.51 -4.62
N SER A 99 14.99 21.46 -4.97
CA SER A 99 16.02 20.81 -4.14
C SER A 99 15.53 20.32 -2.77
N LEU A 100 14.24 20.01 -2.65
CA LEU A 100 13.61 19.57 -1.41
C LEU A 100 12.71 18.35 -1.68
N ARG A 101 12.81 17.33 -0.84
CA ARG A 101 11.85 16.20 -0.78
C ARG A 101 10.95 16.31 0.44
N ALA A 102 9.70 15.88 0.32
CA ALA A 102 8.81 15.74 1.48
C ALA A 102 9.10 14.41 2.18
N VAL A 103 9.16 14.41 3.52
CA VAL A 103 9.38 13.20 4.32
C VAL A 103 8.41 13.12 5.50
N TRP A 104 8.00 11.90 5.81
CA TRP A 104 7.08 11.57 6.91
C TRP A 104 7.67 10.45 7.75
N TYR A 105 7.90 10.73 9.02
CA TYR A 105 8.47 9.78 9.96
C TYR A 105 7.37 9.05 10.72
N LEU A 106 7.50 7.73 10.77
CA LEU A 106 6.67 6.80 11.55
C LEU A 106 7.57 5.98 12.47
N ASP A 107 7.02 5.27 13.46
CA ASP A 107 7.82 4.65 14.51
C ASP A 107 8.95 3.77 13.98
N LYS A 108 8.62 2.94 12.99
CA LYS A 108 9.51 1.94 12.41
C LYS A 108 10.31 2.48 11.22
N ALA A 109 10.02 3.68 10.73
CA ALA A 109 10.32 4.03 9.35
C ALA A 109 10.33 5.53 9.03
N ARG A 110 10.72 5.87 7.80
CA ARG A 110 10.23 7.09 7.13
C ARG A 110 9.75 6.77 5.72
N MET A 111 8.73 7.49 5.28
CA MET A 111 8.29 7.56 3.88
C MET A 111 8.76 8.87 3.27
N GLU A 112 9.06 8.85 1.98
CA GLU A 112 9.57 10.02 1.25
C GLU A 112 8.86 10.17 -0.08
N LEU A 113 8.65 11.42 -0.50
CA LEU A 113 8.20 11.78 -1.83
C LEU A 113 9.18 12.80 -2.42
N THR A 114 10.11 12.30 -3.24
CA THR A 114 11.15 13.09 -3.91
C THR A 114 10.61 13.79 -5.16
N TYR A 115 9.76 13.11 -5.92
CA TYR A 115 9.22 13.60 -7.19
C TYR A 115 7.69 13.66 -7.13
N PRO A 116 7.08 14.73 -6.55
CA PRO A 116 5.64 14.81 -6.33
C PRO A 116 4.79 14.84 -7.60
N HIS A 117 5.40 15.15 -8.75
CA HIS A 117 4.77 15.14 -10.07
C HIS A 117 5.04 13.84 -10.86
N GLY A 118 5.69 12.86 -10.23
CA GLY A 118 5.92 11.54 -10.82
C GLY A 118 4.64 10.71 -10.94
N ASP A 119 4.77 9.56 -11.61
CA ASP A 119 3.69 8.59 -11.74
C ASP A 119 3.43 7.91 -10.39
N SER A 120 2.24 8.13 -9.83
CA SER A 120 1.83 7.60 -8.51
C SER A 120 1.59 6.10 -8.50
N ASP A 121 1.49 5.46 -9.66
CA ASP A 121 1.34 4.01 -9.77
C ASP A 121 2.68 3.25 -9.74
N GLU A 122 3.81 3.96 -9.84
CA GLU A 122 5.12 3.33 -9.71
C GLU A 122 5.33 2.78 -8.28
N PRO A 123 5.81 1.53 -8.11
CA PRO A 123 6.01 0.94 -6.78
C PRO A 123 6.92 1.77 -5.85
N TRP A 124 7.76 2.61 -6.44
CA TRP A 124 8.73 3.47 -5.77
C TRP A 124 8.33 4.96 -5.81
N PHE A 125 7.09 5.31 -6.12
CA PHE A 125 6.61 6.70 -6.07
C PHE A 125 6.74 7.28 -4.65
N VAL A 126 6.18 6.56 -3.67
CA VAL A 126 6.52 6.74 -2.26
C VAL A 126 7.65 5.78 -1.95
N THR A 127 8.80 6.29 -1.51
CA THR A 127 9.95 5.46 -1.14
C THR A 127 10.08 5.37 0.38
N SER A 128 10.95 4.48 0.85
CA SER A 128 11.40 4.48 2.24
C SER A 128 12.89 4.73 2.35
N GLY A 129 13.25 5.59 3.30
CA GLY A 129 14.63 6.01 3.52
C GLY A 129 15.56 4.91 3.99
N LEU A 130 16.84 5.05 3.64
CA LEU A 130 17.93 4.14 4.00
C LEU A 130 18.41 4.36 5.43
N LEU A 131 17.47 4.45 6.39
CA LEU A 131 17.70 4.98 7.73
C LEU A 131 18.86 4.30 8.47
N VAL A 132 18.94 2.97 8.39
CA VAL A 132 19.95 2.19 9.10
C VAL A 132 21.31 2.34 8.43
N ARG A 133 21.39 2.28 7.10
CA ARG A 133 22.62 2.56 6.34
C ARG A 133 23.14 3.96 6.67
N GLU A 134 22.28 4.97 6.66
CA GLU A 134 22.65 6.35 6.92
C GLU A 134 23.12 6.56 8.37
N MET A 135 22.42 6.00 9.38
CA MET A 135 22.86 6.05 10.78
C MET A 135 24.19 5.35 10.98
N MET A 136 24.35 4.14 10.45
CA MET A 136 25.57 3.35 10.61
C MET A 136 26.75 3.96 9.85
N SER A 137 26.55 4.57 8.68
CA SER A 137 27.64 5.22 7.93
C SER A 137 27.92 6.64 8.37
N GLY A 138 26.99 7.29 9.09
CA GLY A 138 27.06 8.72 9.35
C GLY A 138 26.89 9.58 8.09
N ARG A 139 26.28 9.04 7.03
CA ARG A 139 26.10 9.73 5.75
C ARG A 139 24.63 9.87 5.45
N ILE A 140 24.08 11.04 5.70
CA ILE A 140 22.70 11.39 5.38
C ILE A 140 22.62 11.66 3.88
N GLN A 141 21.70 11.01 3.17
CA GLN A 141 21.52 11.25 1.74
C GLN A 141 20.83 12.61 1.50
N THR A 142 21.48 13.47 0.72
CA THR A 142 20.99 14.81 0.33
C THR A 142 20.90 14.99 -1.20
N GLY A 143 21.00 13.89 -1.93
CA GLY A 143 20.79 13.75 -3.37
C GLY A 143 21.15 12.35 -3.82
N ASP A 144 21.09 12.06 -5.12
CA ASP A 144 21.35 10.72 -5.68
C ASP A 144 22.75 10.23 -5.32
N ALA A 145 23.74 11.14 -5.31
CA ALA A 145 25.14 10.86 -5.00
C ALA A 145 25.76 11.83 -3.97
N THR A 146 24.96 12.72 -3.37
CA THR A 146 25.43 13.73 -2.41
C THR A 146 24.98 13.38 -0.99
N TYR A 147 25.84 13.71 -0.02
CA TYR A 147 25.64 13.33 1.37
C TYR A 147 26.08 14.42 2.33
N GLU A 148 25.36 14.54 3.44
CA GLU A 148 25.78 15.26 4.63
C GLU A 148 26.42 14.28 5.63
N THR A 149 27.57 14.64 6.20
CA THR A 149 28.25 13.82 7.20
C THR A 149 27.81 14.16 8.61
N ARG A 150 27.58 13.14 9.44
CA ARG A 150 27.19 13.25 10.83
C ARG A 150 27.80 12.10 11.65
N THR A 151 28.12 12.34 12.92
CA THR A 151 28.59 11.28 13.82
C THR A 151 27.51 10.20 13.96
N PRO A 152 27.81 8.91 13.69
CA PRO A 152 26.86 7.82 13.90
C PRO A 152 26.31 7.78 15.35
N PRO A 153 25.04 7.41 15.56
CA PRO A 153 24.46 7.36 16.89
C PRO A 153 24.88 6.10 17.66
N ASP A 154 25.22 6.27 18.94
CA ASP A 154 25.38 5.16 19.90
C ASP A 154 24.02 4.79 20.52
N THR A 155 23.09 4.33 19.69
CA THR A 155 21.71 3.98 20.09
C THR A 155 21.52 2.47 20.08
N PRO A 156 20.73 1.90 21.03
CA PRO A 156 20.41 0.48 21.02
C PRO A 156 19.92 0.03 19.65
N LEU A 157 20.46 -1.07 19.12
CA LEU A 157 20.01 -1.60 17.83
C LEU A 157 18.63 -2.29 17.95
N ALA A 158 18.29 -2.79 19.14
CA ALA A 158 17.03 -3.42 19.48
C ALA A 158 16.76 -3.32 21.00
N GLY A 159 15.55 -3.68 21.42
CA GLY A 159 15.14 -3.66 22.82
C GLY A 159 14.78 -2.26 23.34
N ASP A 160 14.96 -2.08 24.64
CA ASP A 160 14.61 -0.86 25.35
C ASP A 160 15.52 0.32 24.94
N LEU A 161 14.93 1.43 24.52
CA LEU A 161 15.66 2.61 24.06
C LEU A 161 16.32 3.40 25.20
N ASP A 162 15.82 3.24 26.44
CA ASP A 162 16.35 3.82 27.67
C ASP A 162 17.43 2.94 28.33
N ALA A 163 17.74 1.79 27.74
CA ALA A 163 18.79 0.91 28.24
C ALA A 163 20.15 1.63 28.25
N PRO A 164 20.91 1.54 29.37
CA PRO A 164 22.26 2.10 29.40
C PRO A 164 23.17 1.31 28.45
N ALA A 165 24.18 1.98 27.89
CA ALA A 165 25.01 1.43 26.81
C ALA A 165 25.70 0.10 27.19
N GLU A 166 26.04 -0.10 28.46
CA GLU A 166 26.64 -1.34 28.98
C GLU A 166 25.67 -2.53 29.05
N ALA A 167 24.36 -2.28 29.11
CA ALA A 167 23.32 -3.29 29.24
C ALA A 167 22.69 -3.71 27.90
N THR A 168 23.11 -3.10 26.79
CA THR A 168 22.54 -3.32 25.46
C THR A 168 23.62 -3.35 24.39
N ILE A 169 23.25 -3.70 23.16
CA ILE A 169 24.11 -3.63 21.98
C ILE A 169 23.61 -2.51 21.07
N THR A 170 24.52 -1.70 20.54
CA THR A 170 24.18 -0.50 19.77
C THR A 170 24.48 -0.66 18.28
N LEU A 171 23.99 0.28 17.48
CA LEU A 171 24.35 0.35 16.05
C LEU A 171 25.86 0.45 15.82
N LEU A 172 26.60 1.09 16.73
CA LEU A 172 28.06 1.17 16.67
C LEU A 172 28.73 -0.18 16.90
N ASP A 173 28.18 -1.03 17.76
CA ASP A 173 28.70 -2.38 17.98
C ASP A 173 28.55 -3.26 16.72
N LEU A 174 27.48 -3.08 15.94
CA LEU A 174 27.26 -3.82 14.70
C LEU A 174 28.02 -3.23 13.49
N GLN A 175 28.32 -1.93 13.51
CA GLN A 175 28.91 -1.18 12.39
C GLN A 175 30.14 -1.86 11.74
N PRO A 176 31.12 -2.40 12.49
CA PRO A 176 32.32 -3.03 11.89
C PRO A 176 32.03 -4.26 11.02
N LEU A 177 30.86 -4.87 11.18
CA LEU A 177 30.42 -6.07 10.47
C LEU A 177 29.54 -5.75 9.27
N ALA A 178 29.14 -4.49 9.09
CA ALA A 178 28.17 -4.09 8.07
C ALA A 178 28.83 -3.71 6.74
N SER A 179 28.21 -4.12 5.62
CA SER A 179 28.61 -3.75 4.26
C SER A 179 28.16 -2.33 3.88
N LEU A 180 28.77 -1.32 4.50
CA LEU A 180 28.49 0.09 4.20
C LEU A 180 29.17 0.54 2.90
N ASN A 181 30.35 -0.01 2.60
CA ASN A 181 31.10 0.24 1.37
C ASN A 181 31.23 -1.01 0.47
N ASN A 182 30.35 -2.00 0.67
CA ASN A 182 30.37 -3.30 -0.04
C ASN A 182 31.68 -4.10 0.16
N ASP A 183 32.35 -3.89 1.30
CA ASP A 183 33.66 -4.44 1.65
C ASP A 183 33.60 -5.52 2.75
N ARG A 184 32.43 -5.75 3.34
CA ARG A 184 32.21 -6.67 4.47
C ARG A 184 31.18 -7.74 4.10
N ARG A 185 31.59 -8.66 3.24
CA ARG A 185 30.71 -9.69 2.66
C ARG A 185 30.93 -11.03 3.34
N ALA A 186 29.87 -11.81 3.47
CA ALA A 186 29.89 -13.21 3.90
C ALA A 186 29.78 -14.16 2.69
N PRO A 187 30.33 -15.37 2.77
CA PRO A 187 30.06 -16.42 1.79
C PRO A 187 28.57 -16.82 1.85
N ALA A 188 28.02 -17.22 0.71
CA ALA A 188 26.67 -17.76 0.65
C ALA A 188 26.60 -19.12 1.38
N ARG A 189 25.69 -19.23 2.35
CA ARG A 189 25.43 -20.41 3.19
C ARG A 189 23.94 -20.74 3.14
N THR A 190 23.47 -21.23 1.99
CA THR A 190 22.04 -21.51 1.72
C THR A 190 21.69 -23.00 1.75
N ASP A 191 22.62 -23.83 2.19
CA ASP A 191 22.34 -25.19 2.63
C ASP A 191 21.42 -25.10 3.86
N TYR A 192 20.18 -25.58 3.73
CA TYR A 192 19.05 -25.44 4.67
C TYR A 192 19.32 -25.86 6.14
N ASP A 193 20.54 -26.26 6.49
CA ASP A 193 21.00 -26.70 7.81
C ASP A 193 22.00 -25.73 8.49
N ALA A 194 22.35 -24.59 7.88
CA ALA A 194 23.27 -23.63 8.49
C ALA A 194 22.59 -22.88 9.65
N SER A 195 22.67 -23.46 10.86
CA SER A 195 22.14 -22.85 12.08
C SER A 195 22.88 -21.57 12.46
N VAL A 196 22.12 -20.55 12.86
CA VAL A 196 22.64 -19.26 13.34
C VAL A 196 22.87 -19.36 14.84
N VAL A 197 24.14 -19.36 15.24
CA VAL A 197 24.58 -19.42 16.65
C VAL A 197 25.58 -18.31 17.00
N GLU A 198 25.91 -17.48 16.02
CA GLU A 198 26.78 -16.33 16.16
C GLU A 198 26.14 -15.25 17.04
N VAL A 199 26.85 -14.85 18.10
CA VAL A 199 26.42 -13.85 19.08
C VAL A 199 27.23 -12.58 18.91
N LEU A 200 26.55 -11.47 18.62
CA LEU A 200 27.12 -10.13 18.57
C LEU A 200 27.36 -9.60 20.00
N GLY A 201 28.59 -9.20 20.27
CA GLY A 201 29.01 -8.45 21.44
C GLY A 201 29.51 -7.06 21.10
N LYS A 202 30.09 -6.39 22.09
CA LYS A 202 30.61 -5.02 21.98
C LYS A 202 31.71 -4.90 20.92
N GLY A 203 31.73 -3.76 20.22
CA GLY A 203 32.78 -3.41 19.26
C GLY A 203 32.91 -4.35 18.06
N GLY A 204 31.85 -5.08 17.70
CA GLY A 204 31.85 -6.02 16.58
C GLY A 204 32.45 -7.39 16.91
N VAL A 205 32.65 -7.71 18.18
CA VAL A 205 33.10 -9.05 18.59
C VAL A 205 31.97 -10.05 18.36
N VAL A 206 32.26 -11.11 17.60
CA VAL A 206 31.32 -12.21 17.37
C VAL A 206 31.82 -13.46 18.08
N THR A 207 30.97 -14.05 18.91
CA THR A 207 31.21 -15.35 19.55
C THR A 207 30.19 -16.36 19.05
N GLN A 208 30.25 -17.61 19.52
CA GLN A 208 29.22 -18.62 19.21
C GLN A 208 28.67 -19.19 20.51
N ALA A 209 27.38 -19.48 20.54
CA ALA A 209 26.73 -20.10 21.70
C ALA A 209 25.80 -21.24 21.28
N GLU A 210 26.23 -22.49 21.51
CA GLU A 210 25.48 -23.71 21.16
C GLU A 210 24.07 -23.77 21.76
N ARG A 211 23.85 -23.13 22.91
CA ARG A 211 22.51 -23.03 23.54
C ARG A 211 21.45 -22.43 22.61
N LEU A 212 21.85 -21.67 21.59
CA LEU A 212 20.95 -21.01 20.65
C LEU A 212 20.38 -21.96 19.59
N LEU A 213 20.96 -23.16 19.43
CA LEU A 213 20.42 -24.23 18.59
C LEU A 213 18.99 -24.60 19.00
N GLN A 214 18.61 -24.38 20.26
CA GLN A 214 17.25 -24.62 20.75
C GLN A 214 16.16 -23.79 20.03
N TYR A 215 16.55 -22.67 19.39
CA TYR A 215 15.63 -21.78 18.70
C TYR A 215 15.44 -22.13 17.22
N ASP A 216 16.17 -23.13 16.70
CA ASP A 216 16.02 -23.68 15.35
C ASP A 216 16.10 -22.62 14.23
N VAL A 217 16.94 -21.60 14.41
CA VAL A 217 17.13 -20.54 13.41
C VAL A 217 18.21 -20.92 12.41
N HIS A 218 17.82 -21.08 11.14
CA HIS A 218 18.75 -21.34 10.02
C HIS A 218 18.81 -20.19 9.01
N LEU A 219 19.89 -20.12 8.24
CA LEU A 219 20.02 -19.29 7.05
C LEU A 219 19.18 -19.87 5.89
N ARG A 220 18.52 -19.02 5.10
CA ARG A 220 17.65 -19.48 3.99
C ARG A 220 17.94 -18.82 2.65
N SER A 221 18.31 -17.54 2.64
CA SER A 221 18.55 -16.82 1.38
C SER A 221 19.83 -15.98 1.46
N TYR A 222 20.32 -15.53 0.32
CA TYR A 222 21.54 -14.75 0.19
C TYR A 222 21.34 -13.58 -0.76
N ASP A 223 21.72 -12.38 -0.33
CA ASP A 223 21.80 -11.21 -1.20
C ASP A 223 23.18 -11.13 -1.85
N PRO A 224 23.31 -11.32 -3.17
CA PRO A 224 24.60 -11.31 -3.84
C PRO A 224 25.14 -9.91 -4.10
N VAL A 225 24.39 -8.83 -3.82
CA VAL A 225 24.77 -7.44 -4.12
C VAL A 225 25.59 -6.85 -2.97
N LEU A 226 25.12 -7.01 -1.73
CA LEU A 226 25.85 -6.64 -0.51
C LEU A 226 26.52 -7.83 0.17
N GLY A 227 26.18 -9.06 -0.26
CA GLY A 227 26.89 -10.27 0.13
C GLY A 227 26.55 -10.76 1.53
N HIS A 228 25.27 -10.86 1.88
CA HIS A 228 24.84 -11.33 3.20
C HIS A 228 23.71 -12.35 3.12
N ASN A 229 23.76 -13.33 4.00
CA ASN A 229 22.73 -14.33 4.22
C ASN A 229 21.57 -13.72 5.03
N ILE A 230 20.36 -14.26 4.87
CA ILE A 230 19.17 -13.84 5.59
C ILE A 230 18.60 -15.06 6.33
N ALA A 231 18.28 -14.87 7.61
CA ALA A 231 17.68 -15.91 8.45
C ALA A 231 16.26 -16.27 7.95
N HIS A 232 15.91 -17.54 8.03
CA HIS A 232 14.64 -18.04 7.52
C HIS A 232 13.43 -17.38 8.19
N VAL A 233 13.52 -17.09 9.49
CA VAL A 233 12.44 -16.42 10.25
C VAL A 233 12.03 -15.08 9.60
N PHE A 234 12.96 -14.36 8.98
CA PHE A 234 12.66 -13.10 8.29
C PHE A 234 12.10 -13.31 6.89
N THR A 235 12.60 -14.29 6.13
CA THR A 235 12.05 -14.61 4.80
C THR A 235 10.68 -15.26 4.86
N ASP A 236 10.36 -15.91 5.98
CA ASP A 236 9.08 -16.61 6.15
C ASP A 236 8.00 -15.64 6.61
N ALA A 237 8.40 -14.62 7.37
CA ALA A 237 7.52 -13.53 7.76
C ALA A 237 7.17 -12.59 6.59
N LEU A 238 8.04 -12.46 5.58
CA LEU A 238 7.92 -11.45 4.53
C LEU A 238 8.35 -11.99 3.15
N PRO A 239 7.48 -11.91 2.13
CA PRO A 239 7.88 -12.15 0.74
C PRO A 239 9.09 -11.30 0.32
N THR A 240 9.94 -11.83 -0.58
CA THR A 240 11.23 -11.21 -0.94
C THR A 240 11.10 -9.79 -1.51
N ASP A 241 10.09 -9.56 -2.35
CA ASP A 241 9.78 -8.25 -2.92
C ASP A 241 9.35 -7.24 -1.84
N LYS A 242 8.50 -7.69 -0.90
CA LYS A 242 8.10 -6.90 0.26
C LYS A 242 9.31 -6.56 1.12
N LEU A 243 10.16 -7.54 1.42
CA LEU A 243 11.38 -7.36 2.21
C LEU A 243 12.34 -6.33 1.57
N LEU A 244 12.56 -6.41 0.26
CA LEU A 244 13.43 -5.45 -0.44
C LEU A 244 12.87 -4.02 -0.37
N TYR A 245 11.57 -3.84 -0.55
CA TYR A 245 10.94 -2.52 -0.47
C TYR A 245 10.98 -1.96 0.96
N THR A 246 10.55 -2.73 1.95
CA THR A 246 10.37 -2.25 3.33
C THR A 246 11.67 -2.21 4.12
N ALA A 247 12.51 -3.26 4.04
CA ALA A 247 13.76 -3.40 4.78
C ALA A 247 14.98 -2.97 3.97
N GLY A 248 14.97 -3.17 2.64
CA GLY A 248 16.15 -2.99 1.79
C GLY A 248 17.03 -4.22 1.71
N ARG A 249 18.27 -4.08 1.23
CA ARG A 249 19.23 -5.19 1.19
C ARG A 249 19.83 -5.43 2.58
N PRO A 250 20.19 -6.68 2.94
CA PRO A 250 20.86 -6.95 4.20
C PRO A 250 22.25 -6.29 4.23
N LEU A 251 22.54 -5.56 5.30
CA LEU A 251 23.83 -4.94 5.58
C LEU A 251 24.74 -5.84 6.39
N SER A 252 24.19 -6.81 7.13
CA SER A 252 24.93 -7.74 8.00
C SER A 252 24.38 -9.16 7.87
N GLU A 253 25.16 -10.14 8.34
CA GLU A 253 24.64 -11.45 8.72
C GLU A 253 23.62 -11.30 9.87
N PRO A 254 22.71 -12.27 10.07
CA PRO A 254 21.89 -12.33 11.26
C PRO A 254 22.75 -12.77 12.46
N TYR A 255 22.62 -12.06 13.58
CA TYR A 255 23.34 -12.35 14.82
C TYR A 255 22.37 -12.44 15.99
N TRP A 256 22.62 -13.37 16.90
CA TRP A 256 21.99 -13.32 18.21
C TRP A 256 22.64 -12.25 19.07
N THR A 257 21.87 -11.68 20.00
CA THR A 257 22.38 -10.75 21.01
C THR A 257 21.48 -10.81 22.25
N VAL A 258 21.97 -10.30 23.36
CA VAL A 258 21.17 -10.06 24.55
C VAL A 258 20.88 -8.58 24.64
N VAL A 259 19.59 -8.22 24.58
CA VAL A 259 19.11 -6.85 24.79
C VAL A 259 18.00 -6.85 25.84
N PRO A 260 17.84 -5.77 26.62
CA PRO A 260 16.75 -5.66 27.56
C PRO A 260 15.44 -5.43 26.81
N ILE A 261 14.40 -6.17 27.20
CA ILE A 261 13.01 -5.95 26.78
C ILE A 261 12.19 -5.82 28.06
N LYS A 262 11.56 -4.67 28.28
CA LYS A 262 10.89 -4.35 29.57
C LYS A 262 11.86 -4.55 30.75
N HIS A 263 13.10 -4.12 30.56
CA HIS A 263 14.22 -4.19 31.49
C HIS A 263 14.68 -5.62 31.81
N VAL A 264 14.25 -6.63 31.03
CA VAL A 264 14.67 -8.02 31.19
C VAL A 264 15.64 -8.42 30.07
N PRO A 265 16.88 -8.85 30.39
CA PRO A 265 17.81 -9.37 29.40
C PRO A 265 17.18 -10.53 28.61
N THR A 266 17.10 -10.37 27.30
CA THR A 266 16.39 -11.29 26.40
C THR A 266 17.24 -11.61 25.18
N ASP A 267 17.28 -12.88 24.78
CA ASP A 267 17.90 -13.28 23.53
C ASP A 267 17.04 -12.82 22.35
N VAL A 268 17.67 -12.07 21.46
CA VAL A 268 17.05 -11.53 20.25
C VAL A 268 17.98 -11.79 19.08
N LEU A 269 17.45 -12.40 18.02
CA LEU A 269 18.14 -12.45 16.73
C LEU A 269 17.93 -11.11 16.04
N VAL A 270 18.99 -10.48 15.56
CA VAL A 270 18.96 -9.18 14.92
C VAL A 270 19.64 -9.23 13.56
N GLN A 271 19.08 -8.52 12.59
CA GLN A 271 19.72 -8.32 11.29
C GLN A 271 19.49 -6.90 10.79
N ALA A 272 20.57 -6.23 10.41
CA ALA A 272 20.50 -4.91 9.80
C ALA A 272 20.26 -5.03 8.30
N PHE A 273 19.31 -4.27 7.81
CA PHE A 273 19.06 -4.01 6.39
C PHE A 273 19.21 -2.51 6.13
N GLU A 274 19.31 -2.09 4.88
CA GLU A 274 19.57 -0.68 4.54
C GLU A 274 18.57 0.31 5.17
N ARG A 275 17.30 -0.08 5.26
CA ARG A 275 16.20 0.76 5.73
C ARG A 275 15.75 0.45 7.16
N ARG A 276 15.98 -0.78 7.64
CA ARG A 276 15.37 -1.34 8.86
C ARG A 276 16.29 -2.28 9.62
N ILE A 277 16.04 -2.43 10.91
CA ILE A 277 16.55 -3.55 11.71
C ILE A 277 15.37 -4.49 11.92
N LEU A 278 15.56 -5.77 11.56
CA LEU A 278 14.62 -6.82 11.88
C LEU A 278 15.09 -7.57 13.12
N THR A 279 14.14 -7.91 13.99
CA THR A 279 14.40 -8.65 15.22
C THR A 279 13.52 -9.89 15.27
N TYR A 280 14.05 -11.01 15.76
CA TYR A 280 13.29 -12.21 16.09
C TYR A 280 13.48 -12.58 17.57
N THR A 281 12.38 -12.61 18.32
CA THR A 281 12.34 -12.89 19.76
C THR A 281 11.49 -14.15 19.98
N PRO A 282 12.11 -15.34 20.17
CA PRO A 282 11.40 -16.62 20.28
C PRO A 282 10.35 -16.66 21.39
N SER A 283 10.60 -15.95 22.50
CA SER A 283 9.72 -15.91 23.66
C SER A 283 8.45 -15.08 23.46
N ASN A 284 8.34 -14.32 22.37
CA ASN A 284 7.11 -13.58 22.06
C ASN A 284 6.00 -14.54 21.59
N PRO A 285 4.72 -14.16 21.77
CA PRO A 285 3.60 -14.92 21.20
C PRO A 285 3.74 -15.13 19.69
N ALA A 286 3.20 -16.23 19.18
CA ALA A 286 3.17 -16.49 17.74
C ALA A 286 2.59 -15.29 16.97
N GLY A 287 3.26 -14.90 15.88
CA GLY A 287 2.94 -13.69 15.10
C GLY A 287 3.65 -12.41 15.57
N TRP A 288 4.10 -12.36 16.83
CA TRP A 288 4.86 -11.24 17.42
C TRP A 288 6.35 -11.52 17.56
N GLN A 289 6.80 -12.67 17.05
CA GLN A 289 8.20 -13.06 17.18
C GLN A 289 9.09 -12.23 16.27
N VAL A 290 8.65 -11.90 15.05
CA VAL A 290 9.38 -10.98 14.15
C VAL A 290 8.85 -9.56 14.33
N GLU A 291 9.74 -8.64 14.66
CA GLU A 291 9.42 -7.23 14.83
C GLU A 291 10.38 -6.31 14.07
N TRP A 292 9.87 -5.12 13.78
CA TRP A 292 10.64 -4.03 13.19
C TRP A 292 11.19 -3.14 14.30
N GLY A 293 12.48 -2.81 14.26
CA GLY A 293 13.07 -1.83 15.15
C GLY A 293 12.40 -0.45 14.99
N ASN A 294 12.38 0.35 16.06
CA ASN A 294 11.84 1.73 16.04
C ASN A 294 12.81 2.72 15.34
N VAL A 295 13.35 2.32 14.18
CA VAL A 295 14.43 3.04 13.50
C VAL A 295 13.98 4.39 12.96
N GLY A 296 12.69 4.59 12.71
CA GLY A 296 12.14 5.89 12.34
C GLY A 296 12.28 6.91 13.47
N ARG A 297 11.92 6.51 14.71
CA ARG A 297 12.13 7.36 15.90
C ARG A 297 13.61 7.60 16.18
N GLN A 298 14.42 6.54 16.13
CA GLN A 298 15.88 6.65 16.35
C GLN A 298 16.53 7.59 15.35
N TYR A 299 16.17 7.48 14.07
CA TYR A 299 16.71 8.34 13.04
C TYR A 299 16.28 9.79 13.22
N ALA A 300 14.99 10.03 13.51
CA ALA A 300 14.50 11.40 13.76
C ALA A 300 15.20 12.03 14.99
N GLN A 301 15.40 11.25 16.07
CA GLN A 301 16.17 11.67 17.23
C GLN A 301 17.63 11.98 16.85
N TRP A 302 18.30 11.09 16.11
CA TRP A 302 19.68 11.26 15.68
C TRP A 302 19.86 12.50 14.82
N ARG A 303 18.96 12.73 13.85
CA ARG A 303 19.05 13.84 12.89
C ARG A 303 18.62 15.19 13.48
N TYR A 304 17.51 15.22 14.24
CA TYR A 304 16.87 16.46 14.68
C TYR A 304 17.02 16.75 16.18
N GLY A 305 17.62 15.84 16.96
CA GLY A 305 17.73 15.96 18.42
C GLY A 305 16.42 15.67 19.18
N GLN A 306 15.34 15.41 18.46
CA GLN A 306 14.03 15.02 18.99
C GLN A 306 13.29 14.20 17.95
N ALA A 307 12.63 13.12 18.36
CA ALA A 307 11.82 12.32 17.44
C ALA A 307 10.62 13.12 16.90
N GLU A 308 9.85 13.77 17.76
CA GLU A 308 8.51 14.26 17.45
C GLU A 308 8.44 15.77 17.25
N THR A 309 7.52 16.23 16.39
CA THR A 309 7.15 17.65 16.26
C THR A 309 5.64 17.78 16.16
N GLY A 310 5.00 18.37 17.16
CA GLY A 310 3.55 18.57 17.17
C GLY A 310 2.75 17.30 17.48
N GLN A 311 1.47 17.30 17.12
CA GLN A 311 0.58 16.16 17.34
C GLN A 311 0.75 15.13 16.20
N PRO A 312 0.96 13.84 16.50
CA PRO A 312 1.05 12.81 15.49
C PRO A 312 -0.22 12.73 14.62
N LEU A 313 -0.03 12.49 13.32
CA LEU A 313 -1.10 12.33 12.34
C LEU A 313 -1.42 10.85 12.14
N ASN A 314 -2.69 10.48 12.21
CA ASN A 314 -3.15 9.13 11.90
C ASN A 314 -3.35 8.98 10.36
N PRO A 315 -2.61 8.09 9.67
CA PRO A 315 -2.75 7.90 8.22
C PRO A 315 -4.15 7.42 7.79
N VAL A 316 -4.86 6.66 8.62
CA VAL A 316 -6.26 6.29 8.33
C VAL A 316 -7.15 7.53 8.30
N LEU A 317 -7.02 8.41 9.31
CA LEU A 317 -7.78 9.65 9.31
C LEU A 317 -7.45 10.56 8.13
N LEU A 318 -6.23 10.47 7.57
CA LEU A 318 -5.87 11.20 6.37
C LEU A 318 -6.60 10.66 5.13
N LEU A 319 -6.72 9.33 4.99
CA LEU A 319 -7.51 8.71 3.92
C LEU A 319 -9.02 8.94 4.08
N GLU A 320 -9.47 9.08 5.32
CA GLU A 320 -10.88 9.23 5.67
C GLU A 320 -11.29 10.67 5.99
N ALA A 321 -10.35 11.62 5.90
CA ALA A 321 -10.61 13.03 6.14
C ALA A 321 -11.77 13.46 5.25
N LYS A 322 -12.77 14.14 5.85
CA LYS A 322 -13.99 14.53 5.12
C LYS A 322 -13.58 15.34 3.88
N PRO A 323 -13.91 14.85 2.68
CA PRO A 323 -13.63 15.53 1.43
C PRO A 323 -14.09 16.99 1.45
N GLY A 324 -13.29 17.90 0.89
CA GLY A 324 -13.85 19.17 0.44
C GLY A 324 -14.91 18.89 -0.61
N ILE A 325 -16.18 19.23 -0.33
CA ILE A 325 -17.26 19.09 -1.33
C ILE A 325 -17.22 20.31 -2.23
N ARG A 326 -16.94 20.09 -3.51
CA ARG A 326 -16.88 21.08 -4.59
C ARG A 326 -17.99 20.81 -5.61
N LYS A 327 -18.34 21.82 -6.39
CA LYS A 327 -19.28 21.67 -7.51
C LYS A 327 -18.64 20.83 -8.63
N LEU A 328 -19.39 19.93 -9.26
CA LEU A 328 -18.88 19.14 -10.39
C LEU A 328 -18.33 20.00 -11.53
N GLU A 329 -18.92 21.17 -11.76
CA GLU A 329 -18.45 22.18 -12.73
C GLU A 329 -16.96 22.53 -12.56
N THR A 330 -16.45 22.49 -11.34
CA THR A 330 -15.04 22.79 -11.06
C THR A 330 -14.08 21.67 -11.48
N LEU A 331 -14.59 20.46 -11.70
CA LEU A 331 -13.87 19.35 -12.30
C LEU A 331 -14.13 19.28 -13.81
N SER A 332 -15.41 19.25 -14.22
CA SER A 332 -15.85 19.21 -15.61
C SER A 332 -17.14 20.00 -15.77
N PRO A 333 -17.08 21.19 -16.40
CA PRO A 333 -18.27 21.95 -16.81
C PRO A 333 -19.20 21.13 -17.72
N GLU A 334 -18.65 20.31 -18.61
CA GLU A 334 -19.40 19.49 -19.56
C GLU A 334 -20.22 18.40 -18.84
N ALA A 335 -19.59 17.66 -17.91
CA ALA A 335 -20.30 16.66 -17.10
C ALA A 335 -21.39 17.31 -16.23
N ALA A 336 -21.11 18.49 -15.67
CA ALA A 336 -22.09 19.25 -14.90
C ALA A 336 -23.27 19.71 -15.76
N GLY A 337 -23.01 20.24 -16.95
CA GLY A 337 -24.04 20.61 -17.92
C GLY A 337 -24.96 19.45 -18.27
N ILE A 338 -24.40 18.27 -18.59
CA ILE A 338 -25.20 17.07 -18.88
C ILE A 338 -26.08 16.68 -17.68
N ALA A 339 -25.54 16.76 -16.46
CA ALA A 339 -26.29 16.44 -15.24
C ALA A 339 -27.38 17.49 -14.90
N GLU A 340 -27.22 18.75 -15.33
CA GLU A 340 -28.14 19.85 -15.03
C GLU A 340 -29.22 20.08 -16.09
N GLU A 341 -28.89 19.89 -17.37
CA GLU A 341 -29.73 20.28 -18.52
C GLU A 341 -30.78 19.22 -18.93
N ARG A 342 -30.60 17.97 -18.53
CA ARG A 342 -31.57 16.91 -18.87
C ARG A 342 -32.87 17.11 -18.07
N GLN A 343 -34.02 16.77 -18.68
CA GLN A 343 -35.33 16.73 -18.00
C GLN A 343 -35.46 15.61 -16.94
N VAL A 344 -34.34 15.04 -16.49
CA VAL A 344 -34.25 13.94 -15.52
C VAL A 344 -33.41 14.41 -14.33
N ILE A 345 -33.62 13.83 -13.15
CA ILE A 345 -32.82 14.20 -11.99
C ILE A 345 -31.56 13.33 -11.96
N VAL A 346 -30.42 13.99 -12.16
CA VAL A 346 -29.11 13.34 -12.06
C VAL A 346 -28.39 13.78 -10.79
N GLY A 347 -27.92 12.80 -10.02
CA GLY A 347 -27.00 12.95 -8.89
C GLY A 347 -25.65 12.36 -9.24
N VAL A 348 -24.59 13.15 -9.11
CA VAL A 348 -23.20 12.76 -9.41
C VAL A 348 -22.32 13.07 -8.21
N ALA A 349 -21.40 12.16 -7.89
CA ALA A 349 -20.26 12.44 -7.04
C ALA A 349 -19.01 11.75 -7.58
N VAL A 350 -17.91 12.51 -7.68
CA VAL A 350 -16.58 12.02 -8.05
C VAL A 350 -15.64 12.33 -6.89
N LEU A 351 -15.07 11.31 -6.27
CA LEU A 351 -14.05 11.45 -5.24
C LEU A 351 -12.68 11.27 -5.89
N ASN A 352 -11.88 12.32 -5.90
CA ASN A 352 -10.50 12.28 -6.38
C ASN A 352 -9.62 11.64 -5.29
N MET A 353 -9.07 10.46 -5.56
CA MET A 353 -8.32 9.70 -4.56
C MET A 353 -6.99 10.37 -4.15
N ARG A 354 -6.46 11.29 -4.98
CA ARG A 354 -5.20 12.00 -4.72
C ARG A 354 -5.40 13.23 -3.84
N THR A 355 -6.51 13.94 -3.98
CA THR A 355 -6.78 15.16 -3.19
C THR A 355 -7.73 14.92 -2.03
N GLY A 356 -8.50 13.82 -2.09
CA GLY A 356 -9.61 13.55 -1.18
C GLY A 356 -10.85 14.39 -1.47
N ASP A 357 -10.86 15.32 -2.43
CA ASP A 357 -12.02 16.17 -2.73
C ASP A 357 -13.16 15.39 -3.41
N ILE A 358 -14.41 15.77 -3.12
CA ILE A 358 -15.60 15.30 -3.82
C ILE A 358 -16.13 16.41 -4.73
N TYR A 359 -16.23 16.13 -6.02
CA TYR A 359 -16.89 16.98 -7.01
C TYR A 359 -18.30 16.46 -7.26
N SER A 360 -19.32 17.29 -7.09
CA SER A 360 -20.70 16.79 -7.04
C SER A 360 -21.74 17.72 -7.65
N VAL A 361 -22.79 17.12 -8.21
CA VAL A 361 -24.08 17.74 -8.60
C VAL A 361 -25.18 16.92 -7.95
N ARG A 362 -26.05 17.57 -7.15
CA ARG A 362 -27.15 16.92 -6.40
C ARG A 362 -26.73 15.65 -5.63
N GLY A 363 -25.46 15.50 -5.28
CA GLY A 363 -24.96 14.21 -4.80
C GLY A 363 -25.36 13.86 -3.36
N SER A 364 -25.96 14.78 -2.60
CA SER A 364 -26.57 14.53 -1.30
C SER A 364 -28.05 14.14 -1.39
N ARG A 365 -28.64 14.17 -2.59
CA ARG A 365 -30.02 13.70 -2.81
C ARG A 365 -30.09 12.19 -2.61
N SER A 366 -31.17 11.73 -1.99
CA SER A 366 -31.47 10.31 -1.83
C SER A 366 -31.99 9.70 -3.14
N PHE A 367 -31.48 8.52 -3.48
CA PHE A 367 -31.88 7.72 -4.63
C PHE A 367 -32.08 6.25 -4.21
N PRO A 368 -33.03 5.52 -4.85
CA PRO A 368 -33.09 4.07 -4.73
C PRO A 368 -31.86 3.44 -5.38
N MET A 369 -31.31 2.41 -4.73
CA MET A 369 -30.08 1.75 -5.16
C MET A 369 -30.29 0.75 -6.30
N TYR A 370 -31.40 0.03 -6.29
CA TYR A 370 -31.59 -1.18 -7.10
C TYR A 370 -30.36 -2.09 -7.00
N SER A 371 -29.85 -2.60 -8.11
CA SER A 371 -28.72 -3.52 -8.08
C SER A 371 -27.38 -2.91 -7.65
N THR A 372 -27.27 -1.59 -7.42
CA THR A 372 -26.07 -1.03 -6.75
C THR A 372 -26.02 -1.42 -5.27
N ALA A 373 -27.16 -1.77 -4.64
CA ALA A 373 -27.23 -2.24 -3.24
C ALA A 373 -26.43 -3.53 -2.99
N LYS A 374 -26.14 -4.28 -4.06
CA LYS A 374 -25.34 -5.51 -4.01
C LYS A 374 -23.88 -5.26 -3.61
N VAL A 375 -23.34 -4.06 -3.84
CA VAL A 375 -21.99 -3.70 -3.36
C VAL A 375 -21.97 -3.58 -1.83
N PRO A 376 -22.86 -2.80 -1.17
CA PRO A 376 -23.03 -2.85 0.29
C PRO A 376 -23.25 -4.26 0.85
N ILE A 377 -24.06 -5.11 0.18
CA ILE A 377 -24.29 -6.49 0.61
C ILE A 377 -22.98 -7.30 0.57
N MET A 378 -22.24 -7.25 -0.53
CA MET A 378 -20.93 -7.91 -0.66
C MET A 378 -19.98 -7.45 0.44
N VAL A 379 -19.86 -6.13 0.66
CA VAL A 379 -18.99 -5.59 1.71
C VAL A 379 -19.44 -6.07 3.10
N GLY A 380 -20.74 -6.18 3.37
CA GLY A 380 -21.27 -6.75 4.60
C GLY A 380 -20.84 -8.21 4.83
N VAL A 381 -20.90 -9.05 3.79
CA VAL A 381 -20.43 -10.45 3.84
C VAL A 381 -18.92 -10.53 4.07
N LEU A 382 -18.13 -9.75 3.34
CA LEU A 382 -16.67 -9.75 3.47
C LEU A 382 -16.23 -9.21 4.83
N SER A 383 -16.88 -8.17 5.32
CA SER A 383 -16.67 -7.63 6.67
C SER A 383 -17.02 -8.66 7.76
N LYS A 384 -18.05 -9.49 7.54
CA LYS A 384 -18.35 -10.62 8.44
C LYS A 384 -17.24 -11.68 8.41
N ALA A 385 -16.80 -12.11 7.22
CA ALA A 385 -15.70 -13.07 7.07
C ALA A 385 -14.40 -12.58 7.75
N GLN A 386 -14.10 -11.30 7.57
CA GLN A 386 -12.99 -10.62 8.21
C GLN A 386 -13.06 -10.67 9.74
N ARG A 387 -14.19 -10.27 10.34
CA ARG A 387 -14.38 -10.35 11.81
C ARG A 387 -14.26 -11.78 12.34
N GLU A 388 -14.66 -12.76 11.53
CA GLU A 388 -14.55 -14.19 11.82
C GLU A 388 -13.14 -14.75 11.54
N LYS A 389 -12.22 -13.93 11.04
CA LYS A 389 -10.83 -14.28 10.69
C LYS A 389 -10.75 -15.50 9.77
N ARG A 390 -11.64 -15.55 8.79
CA ARG A 390 -11.71 -16.63 7.80
C ARG A 390 -11.64 -16.08 6.39
N ALA A 391 -11.20 -16.94 5.47
CA ALA A 391 -11.33 -16.69 4.05
C ALA A 391 -12.81 -16.67 3.62
N VAL A 392 -13.05 -16.15 2.41
CA VAL A 392 -14.34 -16.30 1.72
C VAL A 392 -14.56 -17.78 1.44
N ALA A 393 -15.70 -18.31 1.87
CA ALA A 393 -16.05 -19.71 1.60
C ALA A 393 -16.45 -19.90 0.14
N ASP A 394 -16.24 -21.10 -0.42
CA ASP A 394 -16.54 -21.39 -1.85
C ASP A 394 -17.98 -21.05 -2.25
N TRP A 395 -18.94 -21.28 -1.35
CA TRP A 395 -20.35 -20.94 -1.59
C TRP A 395 -20.61 -19.43 -1.52
N GLU A 396 -19.89 -18.69 -0.67
CA GLU A 396 -19.96 -17.22 -0.64
C GLU A 396 -19.37 -16.64 -1.93
N ASP A 397 -18.21 -17.15 -2.38
CA ASP A 397 -17.60 -16.73 -3.65
C ASP A 397 -18.55 -16.95 -4.83
N SER A 398 -19.12 -18.15 -4.92
CA SER A 398 -20.08 -18.51 -5.96
C SER A 398 -21.27 -17.53 -6.01
N LEU A 399 -21.88 -17.25 -4.85
CA LEU A 399 -23.02 -16.33 -4.76
C LEU A 399 -22.61 -14.87 -4.96
N ILE A 400 -21.45 -14.45 -4.47
CA ILE A 400 -20.94 -13.08 -4.63
C ILE A 400 -20.67 -12.81 -6.11
N ARG A 401 -20.06 -13.74 -6.84
CA ARG A 401 -19.83 -13.62 -8.29
C ARG A 401 -21.14 -13.59 -9.06
N ALA A 402 -22.08 -14.49 -8.77
CA ALA A 402 -23.42 -14.46 -9.38
C ALA A 402 -24.14 -13.12 -9.12
N MET A 403 -24.12 -12.66 -7.88
CA MET A 403 -24.71 -11.40 -7.46
C MET A 403 -24.07 -10.19 -8.15
N ILE A 404 -22.74 -10.08 -8.16
CA ILE A 404 -22.06 -8.88 -8.67
C ILE A 404 -21.94 -8.90 -10.20
N GLN A 405 -21.52 -10.01 -10.78
CA GLN A 405 -21.15 -10.08 -12.20
C GLN A 405 -22.35 -10.28 -13.13
N HIS A 406 -23.38 -10.98 -12.65
CA HIS A 406 -24.61 -11.27 -13.38
C HIS A 406 -25.82 -10.52 -12.82
N SER A 407 -25.68 -9.85 -11.67
CA SER A 407 -26.77 -9.14 -11.00
C SER A 407 -27.86 -10.06 -10.44
N ASP A 408 -27.53 -11.30 -10.08
CA ASP A 408 -28.47 -12.30 -9.54
C ASP A 408 -29.12 -11.85 -8.23
N ASN A 409 -30.46 -11.98 -8.15
CA ASN A 409 -31.25 -11.46 -7.04
C ASN A 409 -31.43 -12.48 -5.90
N ASP A 410 -31.45 -13.77 -6.21
CA ASP A 410 -31.58 -14.83 -5.20
C ASP A 410 -30.30 -14.89 -4.37
N SER A 411 -29.13 -14.82 -5.03
CA SER A 411 -27.83 -14.69 -4.39
C SER A 411 -27.76 -13.46 -3.49
N ALA A 412 -28.27 -12.30 -3.94
CA ALA A 412 -28.31 -11.10 -3.11
C ALA A 412 -29.16 -11.28 -1.85
N THR A 413 -30.31 -11.94 -1.99
CA THR A 413 -31.21 -12.22 -0.88
C THR A 413 -30.57 -13.20 0.12
N THR A 414 -29.94 -14.27 -0.36
CA THR A 414 -29.19 -15.20 0.49
C THR A 414 -28.04 -14.51 1.22
N LEU A 415 -27.26 -13.69 0.50
CA LEU A 415 -26.07 -13.04 1.04
C LEU A 415 -26.40 -11.94 2.06
N ILE A 416 -27.45 -11.13 1.85
CA ILE A 416 -27.83 -10.11 2.84
C ILE A 416 -28.34 -10.76 4.13
N THR A 417 -29.10 -11.86 4.04
CA THR A 417 -29.49 -12.64 5.22
C THR A 417 -28.25 -13.18 5.95
N HIS A 418 -27.30 -13.76 5.21
CA HIS A 418 -26.04 -14.27 5.77
C HIS A 418 -25.18 -13.19 6.43
N ALA A 419 -25.17 -11.96 5.89
CA ALA A 419 -24.47 -10.81 6.47
C ALA A 419 -25.09 -10.32 7.80
N GLY A 420 -26.21 -10.89 8.25
CA GLY A 420 -26.94 -10.49 9.45
C GLY A 420 -28.19 -9.64 9.15
N GLY A 421 -28.63 -9.57 7.89
CA GLY A 421 -29.79 -8.81 7.44
C GLY A 421 -29.49 -7.34 7.16
N ALA A 422 -30.49 -6.64 6.62
CA ALA A 422 -30.40 -5.22 6.22
C ALA A 422 -29.99 -4.29 7.37
N GLN A 423 -30.47 -4.55 8.60
CA GLN A 423 -30.09 -3.77 9.77
C GLN A 423 -28.59 -3.87 10.08
N ALA A 424 -28.01 -5.08 10.05
CA ALA A 424 -26.59 -5.27 10.32
C ALA A 424 -25.72 -4.60 9.25
N VAL A 425 -26.11 -4.72 7.97
CA VAL A 425 -25.43 -4.02 6.88
C VAL A 425 -25.53 -2.50 7.03
N THR A 426 -26.71 -1.96 7.37
CA THR A 426 -26.90 -0.52 7.61
C THR A 426 -26.03 -0.01 8.76
N GLN A 427 -26.01 -0.73 9.89
CA GLN A 427 -25.16 -0.39 11.04
C GLN A 427 -23.69 -0.35 10.67
N TYR A 428 -23.23 -1.32 9.87
CA TYR A 428 -21.86 -1.33 9.37
C TYR A 428 -21.57 -0.13 8.46
N LEU A 429 -22.46 0.18 7.51
CA LEU A 429 -22.30 1.32 6.59
C LEU A 429 -22.21 2.65 7.37
N HIS A 430 -23.06 2.87 8.36
CA HIS A 430 -23.01 4.05 9.23
C HIS A 430 -21.71 4.08 10.05
N ALA A 431 -21.27 2.94 10.59
CA ALA A 431 -20.03 2.86 11.35
C ALA A 431 -18.79 3.24 10.52
N ILE A 432 -18.82 3.03 9.20
CA ILE A 432 -17.76 3.47 8.28
C ILE A 432 -18.01 4.86 7.67
N GLY A 433 -19.01 5.59 8.16
CA GLY A 433 -19.29 7.00 7.81
C GLY A 433 -20.18 7.22 6.58
N LEU A 434 -21.03 6.25 6.24
CA LEU A 434 -22.01 6.33 5.14
C LEU A 434 -23.43 6.54 5.69
N ASP A 435 -23.61 7.63 6.44
CA ASP A 435 -24.80 7.91 7.27
C ASP A 435 -26.10 8.09 6.47
N ALA A 436 -26.03 8.30 5.16
CA ALA A 436 -27.18 8.49 4.28
C ALA A 436 -27.50 7.23 3.46
N THR A 437 -26.89 6.09 3.77
CA THR A 437 -27.13 4.80 3.10
C THR A 437 -27.84 3.82 4.01
N THR A 438 -29.10 3.53 3.70
CA THR A 438 -29.96 2.65 4.50
C THR A 438 -30.44 1.47 3.67
N MET A 439 -30.21 0.26 4.17
CA MET A 439 -30.74 -0.96 3.58
C MET A 439 -32.20 -1.16 3.99
N ASP A 440 -33.04 -1.45 3.01
CA ASP A 440 -34.44 -1.79 3.24
C ASP A 440 -34.55 -3.24 3.77
N ASN A 441 -35.38 -3.43 4.80
CA ASN A 441 -35.51 -4.71 5.50
C ASN A 441 -36.28 -5.77 4.70
N ASP A 442 -37.21 -5.35 3.85
CA ASP A 442 -38.15 -6.24 3.17
C ASP A 442 -37.80 -6.38 1.68
N ALA A 443 -37.16 -5.36 1.10
CA ALA A 443 -36.81 -5.32 -0.30
C ALA A 443 -35.50 -4.56 -0.53
N TRP A 444 -34.36 -5.26 -0.37
CA TRP A 444 -33.00 -4.68 -0.46
C TRP A 444 -32.74 -3.85 -1.74
N GLY A 445 -33.48 -4.06 -2.83
CA GLY A 445 -33.37 -3.24 -4.04
C GLY A 445 -33.87 -1.80 -3.86
N TYR A 446 -34.85 -1.56 -2.99
CA TYR A 446 -35.40 -0.23 -2.69
C TYR A 446 -34.67 0.50 -1.56
N SER A 447 -33.62 -0.11 -1.03
CA SER A 447 -32.64 0.55 -0.16
C SER A 447 -32.19 1.87 -0.79
N THR A 448 -31.94 2.88 0.05
CA THR A 448 -31.64 4.23 -0.41
C THR A 448 -30.21 4.65 -0.08
N THR A 449 -29.64 5.51 -0.91
CA THR A 449 -28.30 6.08 -0.72
C THR A 449 -28.21 7.47 -1.34
N THR A 450 -27.03 8.08 -1.24
CA THR A 450 -26.66 9.29 -1.98
C THR A 450 -25.47 9.01 -2.88
N ALA A 451 -25.31 9.76 -3.97
CA ALA A 451 -24.13 9.61 -4.83
C ALA A 451 -22.83 9.84 -4.04
N GLN A 452 -22.83 10.79 -3.09
CA GLN A 452 -21.68 11.06 -2.24
C GLN A 452 -21.30 9.88 -1.37
N ASP A 453 -22.26 9.19 -0.74
CA ASP A 453 -21.96 8.02 0.08
C ASP A 453 -21.46 6.85 -0.75
N MET A 454 -22.03 6.62 -1.93
CA MET A 454 -21.54 5.56 -2.80
C MET A 454 -20.14 5.84 -3.37
N ALA A 455 -19.82 7.10 -3.69
CA ALA A 455 -18.45 7.46 -4.04
C ALA A 455 -17.48 7.24 -2.87
N ARG A 456 -17.90 7.53 -1.62
CA ARG A 456 -17.11 7.25 -0.41
C ARG A 456 -16.92 5.75 -0.17
N LEU A 457 -17.97 4.94 -0.34
CA LEU A 457 -17.89 3.48 -0.22
C LEU A 457 -16.88 2.93 -1.21
N MET A 458 -16.98 3.34 -2.47
CA MET A 458 -16.07 2.92 -3.53
C MET A 458 -14.63 3.40 -3.31
N ALA A 459 -14.44 4.60 -2.73
CA ALA A 459 -13.11 5.08 -2.35
C ALA A 459 -12.50 4.27 -1.20
N LYS A 460 -13.28 3.98 -0.15
CA LYS A 460 -12.85 3.14 0.98
C LYS A 460 -12.50 1.72 0.53
N LEU A 461 -13.27 1.16 -0.41
CA LEU A 461 -12.97 -0.12 -1.04
C LEU A 461 -11.72 -0.02 -1.92
N GLY A 462 -11.59 1.02 -2.74
CA GLY A 462 -10.42 1.25 -3.60
C GLY A 462 -9.11 1.52 -2.84
N ASN A 463 -9.20 1.97 -1.59
CA ASN A 463 -8.06 2.19 -0.68
C ASN A 463 -7.82 1.02 0.29
N CYS A 464 -8.65 -0.02 0.28
CA CYS A 464 -8.59 -1.13 1.23
C CYS A 464 -8.58 -0.67 2.70
N THR A 465 -9.37 0.36 3.06
CA THR A 465 -9.43 0.85 4.45
C THR A 465 -10.51 0.16 5.28
N ILE A 466 -11.50 -0.45 4.63
CA ILE A 466 -12.66 -1.08 5.29
C ILE A 466 -12.62 -2.62 5.27
N LEU A 467 -11.70 -3.19 4.49
CA LEU A 467 -11.44 -4.61 4.38
C LEU A 467 -9.92 -4.85 4.39
N ASN A 468 -9.47 -6.01 4.85
CA ASN A 468 -8.09 -6.44 4.70
C ASN A 468 -7.71 -6.54 3.21
N PRO A 469 -6.41 -6.47 2.86
CA PRO A 469 -5.95 -6.43 1.48
C PRO A 469 -6.47 -7.58 0.61
N GLU A 470 -6.54 -8.79 1.14
CA GLU A 470 -7.01 -9.97 0.38
C GLU A 470 -8.49 -9.82 0.00
N LEU A 471 -9.36 -9.54 0.97
CA LEU A 471 -10.80 -9.38 0.75
C LEU A 471 -11.11 -8.12 -0.06
N CYS A 472 -10.34 -7.05 0.11
CA CYS A 472 -10.43 -5.84 -0.69
C CYS A 472 -10.11 -6.12 -2.16
N LEU A 473 -8.97 -6.76 -2.44
CA LEU A 473 -8.55 -7.09 -3.79
C LEU A 473 -9.52 -8.08 -4.45
N TYR A 474 -10.02 -9.05 -3.69
CA TYR A 474 -11.10 -9.94 -4.09
C TYR A 474 -12.36 -9.16 -4.51
N ALA A 475 -12.85 -8.25 -3.67
CA ALA A 475 -14.03 -7.44 -3.98
C ALA A 475 -13.86 -6.64 -5.28
N LEU A 476 -12.70 -5.98 -5.44
CA LEU A 476 -12.39 -5.21 -6.64
C LEU A 476 -12.23 -6.12 -7.87
N GLU A 477 -11.68 -7.33 -7.74
CA GLU A 477 -11.61 -8.33 -8.82
C GLU A 477 -12.99 -8.76 -9.28
N VAL A 478 -13.86 -9.16 -8.34
CA VAL A 478 -15.23 -9.57 -8.67
C VAL A 478 -15.97 -8.44 -9.40
N MET A 479 -15.83 -7.19 -8.94
CA MET A 479 -16.44 -6.01 -9.57
C MET A 479 -15.86 -5.66 -10.95
N ARG A 480 -14.61 -6.03 -11.25
CA ARG A 480 -14.05 -5.90 -12.62
C ARG A 480 -14.64 -6.96 -13.55
N GLY A 481 -15.06 -8.10 -13.02
CA GLY A 481 -15.63 -9.23 -13.75
C GLY A 481 -17.09 -9.10 -14.17
N VAL A 482 -17.72 -7.92 -14.08
CA VAL A 482 -19.09 -7.70 -14.59
C VAL A 482 -19.18 -8.12 -16.06
N THR A 483 -20.18 -8.95 -16.37
CA THR A 483 -20.36 -9.59 -17.67
C THR A 483 -20.51 -8.59 -18.81
N PRO A 484 -20.03 -8.90 -20.04
CA PRO A 484 -20.06 -7.97 -21.18
C PRO A 484 -21.42 -7.29 -21.43
N GLY A 485 -22.54 -8.03 -21.30
CA GLY A 485 -23.88 -7.48 -21.49
C GLY A 485 -24.33 -6.44 -20.44
N GLN A 486 -23.63 -6.34 -19.32
CA GLN A 486 -23.85 -5.35 -18.27
C GLN A 486 -22.70 -4.31 -18.18
N ARG A 487 -21.75 -4.32 -19.12
CA ARG A 487 -20.64 -3.35 -19.18
C ARG A 487 -21.00 -2.09 -19.96
N TRP A 488 -21.92 -1.34 -19.37
CA TRP A 488 -22.32 0.01 -19.79
C TRP A 488 -22.20 0.98 -18.59
N GLY A 489 -22.37 2.28 -18.82
CA GLY A 489 -22.30 3.29 -17.76
C GLY A 489 -20.88 3.75 -17.46
N LEU A 490 -20.36 3.50 -16.24
CA LEU A 490 -19.01 3.97 -15.85
C LEU A 490 -17.83 3.33 -16.60
N SER A 491 -18.10 2.29 -17.39
CA SER A 491 -17.10 1.71 -18.29
C SER A 491 -16.96 2.49 -19.61
N ALA A 492 -17.85 3.44 -19.89
CA ALA A 492 -17.72 4.36 -21.02
C ALA A 492 -16.77 5.51 -20.69
N GLY A 493 -15.85 5.81 -21.61
CA GLY A 493 -14.80 6.82 -21.45
C GLY A 493 -13.41 6.20 -21.25
N PRO A 494 -13.17 5.48 -20.13
CA PRO A 494 -11.88 4.83 -19.89
C PRO A 494 -11.50 3.84 -21.00
N PRO A 495 -10.26 3.87 -21.53
CA PRO A 495 -9.78 2.86 -22.47
C PRO A 495 -9.50 1.53 -21.76
N GLU A 496 -9.30 0.45 -22.53
CA GLU A 496 -9.06 -0.90 -21.99
C GLU A 496 -7.87 -1.00 -21.02
N SER A 497 -6.89 -0.10 -21.14
CA SER A 497 -5.73 -0.04 -20.22
C SER A 497 -6.08 0.49 -18.83
N VAL A 498 -7.28 1.03 -18.63
CA VAL A 498 -7.77 1.57 -17.35
C VAL A 498 -8.67 0.53 -16.68
N SER A 499 -8.34 0.17 -15.45
CA SER A 499 -9.14 -0.75 -14.65
C SER A 499 -10.38 -0.05 -14.10
N VAL A 500 -11.57 -0.60 -14.41
CA VAL A 500 -12.85 -0.13 -13.86
C VAL A 500 -13.50 -1.27 -13.06
N ALA A 501 -13.63 -1.08 -11.75
CA ALA A 501 -14.39 -1.95 -10.85
C ALA A 501 -15.73 -1.26 -10.53
N PHE A 502 -16.86 -1.78 -11.03
CA PHE A 502 -18.14 -1.07 -10.97
C PHE A 502 -19.34 -1.99 -10.77
N LYS A 503 -20.49 -1.41 -10.45
CA LYS A 503 -21.79 -2.10 -10.44
C LYS A 503 -22.89 -1.17 -10.92
N ASN A 504 -23.75 -1.70 -11.79
CA ASN A 504 -24.94 -1.03 -12.29
C ASN A 504 -26.20 -1.40 -11.50
N GLY A 505 -27.19 -0.50 -11.48
CA GLY A 505 -28.53 -0.73 -10.95
C GLY A 505 -29.59 -0.05 -11.80
N TRP A 506 -30.70 -0.74 -12.07
CA TRP A 506 -31.78 -0.19 -12.87
C TRP A 506 -33.13 -0.80 -12.48
N SER A 507 -34.19 -0.03 -12.64
CA SER A 507 -35.57 -0.51 -12.53
C SER A 507 -36.52 0.42 -13.31
N PRO A 508 -37.61 -0.11 -13.87
CA PRO A 508 -38.76 0.73 -14.20
C PRO A 508 -39.40 1.27 -12.92
N ASP A 509 -39.80 2.53 -12.93
CA ASP A 509 -40.43 3.25 -11.82
C ASP A 509 -41.61 4.10 -12.32
N ASP A 510 -42.39 4.67 -11.39
CA ASP A 510 -43.45 5.61 -11.72
C ASP A 510 -42.88 6.83 -12.45
N GLY A 511 -43.26 6.99 -13.72
CA GLY A 511 -42.80 8.08 -14.58
C GLY A 511 -41.54 7.81 -15.40
N GLY A 512 -40.98 6.58 -15.37
CA GLY A 512 -39.87 6.21 -16.25
C GLY A 512 -38.97 5.08 -15.74
N TRP A 513 -37.65 5.30 -15.86
CA TRP A 513 -36.60 4.37 -15.46
C TRP A 513 -35.59 5.05 -14.55
N THR A 514 -35.24 4.43 -13.44
CA THR A 514 -34.02 4.81 -12.71
C THR A 514 -32.86 3.97 -13.20
N ILE A 515 -31.76 4.62 -13.57
CA ILE A 515 -30.51 4.01 -14.04
C ILE A 515 -29.37 4.57 -13.19
N ASN A 516 -28.55 3.67 -12.65
CA ASN A 516 -27.48 3.98 -11.70
C ASN A 516 -26.20 3.22 -12.07
N SER A 517 -25.05 3.81 -11.78
CA SER A 517 -23.74 3.18 -11.92
C SER A 517 -22.78 3.72 -10.86
N ILE A 518 -22.11 2.83 -10.12
CA ILE A 518 -21.13 3.18 -9.09
C ILE A 518 -19.83 2.42 -9.32
N GLY A 519 -18.68 3.01 -9.01
CA GLY A 519 -17.41 2.35 -9.29
C GLY A 519 -16.16 3.05 -8.77
N TYR A 520 -15.05 2.33 -8.94
CA TYR A 520 -13.69 2.76 -8.72
C TYR A 520 -12.89 2.59 -10.00
N VAL A 521 -12.25 3.68 -10.44
CA VAL A 521 -11.47 3.75 -11.67
C VAL A 521 -10.00 3.95 -11.30
N LYS A 522 -9.13 3.11 -11.88
CA LYS A 522 -7.68 3.16 -11.70
C LYS A 522 -6.97 3.07 -13.05
N GLY A 523 -6.27 4.13 -13.42
CA GLY A 523 -5.24 4.13 -14.46
C GLY A 523 -3.94 4.70 -13.91
N LYS A 524 -2.87 4.71 -14.72
CA LYS A 524 -1.50 5.04 -14.30
C LYS A 524 -1.41 6.31 -13.43
N GLN A 525 -1.99 7.41 -13.92
CA GLN A 525 -1.86 8.72 -13.28
C GLN A 525 -3.12 9.17 -12.54
N MET A 526 -4.21 8.39 -12.65
CA MET A 526 -5.53 8.79 -12.16
C MET A 526 -6.23 7.67 -11.37
N ARG A 527 -6.73 8.06 -10.20
CA ARG A 527 -7.54 7.20 -9.34
C ARG A 527 -8.72 8.01 -8.83
N TYR A 528 -9.93 7.52 -9.07
CA TYR A 528 -11.15 8.15 -8.56
C TYR A 528 -12.22 7.12 -8.27
N ALA A 529 -13.06 7.44 -7.30
CA ALA A 529 -14.32 6.75 -7.09
C ALA A 529 -15.46 7.63 -7.61
N VAL A 530 -16.49 7.02 -8.18
CA VAL A 530 -17.58 7.75 -8.82
C VAL A 530 -18.91 7.03 -8.63
N ALA A 531 -19.96 7.82 -8.46
CA ALA A 531 -21.33 7.36 -8.43
C ALA A 531 -22.21 8.30 -9.25
N VAL A 532 -23.02 7.73 -10.14
CA VAL A 532 -24.01 8.44 -10.95
C VAL A 532 -25.36 7.76 -10.76
N TYR A 533 -26.34 8.52 -10.31
CA TYR A 533 -27.73 8.13 -10.16
C TYR A 533 -28.58 9.01 -11.06
N SER A 534 -29.45 8.41 -11.88
CA SER A 534 -30.30 9.16 -12.82
C SER A 534 -31.72 8.60 -12.81
N GLY A 535 -32.73 9.47 -12.62
CA GLY A 535 -34.13 9.10 -12.78
C GLY A 535 -35.11 10.24 -12.46
N PRO A 536 -36.37 10.16 -12.92
CA PRO A 536 -36.90 9.16 -13.86
C PRO A 536 -36.48 9.48 -15.30
N ASN A 537 -35.92 8.50 -16.02
CA ASN A 537 -35.57 8.59 -17.44
C ASN A 537 -36.72 8.07 -18.31
N PRO A 538 -37.01 8.65 -19.49
CA PRO A 538 -38.08 8.17 -20.37
C PRO A 538 -37.94 6.69 -20.76
N THR A 539 -36.70 6.23 -20.96
CA THR A 539 -36.37 4.85 -21.30
C THR A 539 -35.08 4.43 -20.63
N MET A 540 -34.85 3.12 -20.50
CA MET A 540 -33.58 2.58 -20.01
C MET A 540 -32.38 3.02 -20.87
N PRO A 541 -32.41 2.92 -22.23
CA PRO A 541 -31.32 3.42 -23.07
C PRO A 541 -30.98 4.88 -22.84
N ASN A 542 -31.98 5.76 -22.65
CA ASN A 542 -31.72 7.17 -22.40
C ASN A 542 -30.96 7.42 -21.08
N GLY A 543 -31.29 6.65 -20.03
CA GLY A 543 -30.55 6.73 -18.77
C GLY A 543 -29.13 6.18 -18.89
N ILE A 544 -28.93 5.10 -19.67
CA ILE A 544 -27.58 4.57 -19.97
C ILE A 544 -26.74 5.63 -20.69
N GLU A 545 -27.25 6.19 -21.79
CA GLU A 545 -26.58 7.25 -22.57
C GLU A 545 -26.21 8.45 -21.70
N THR A 546 -27.09 8.82 -20.75
CA THR A 546 -26.83 9.92 -19.82
C THR A 546 -25.66 9.62 -18.90
N ILE A 547 -25.60 8.42 -18.30
CA ILE A 547 -24.47 8.02 -17.45
C ILE A 547 -23.18 7.93 -18.27
N GLU A 548 -23.22 7.36 -19.47
CA GLU A 548 -22.03 7.16 -20.31
C GLU A 548 -21.43 8.49 -20.77
N ALA A 549 -22.27 9.46 -21.13
CA ALA A 549 -21.83 10.81 -21.47
C ALA A 549 -21.14 11.49 -20.27
N ILE A 550 -21.75 11.43 -19.08
CA ILE A 550 -21.16 11.97 -17.84
C ILE A 550 -19.84 11.27 -17.50
N SER A 551 -19.80 9.94 -17.60
CA SER A 551 -18.61 9.14 -17.31
C SER A 551 -17.44 9.50 -18.22
N THR A 552 -17.72 9.71 -19.51
CA THR A 552 -16.71 10.10 -20.51
C THR A 552 -16.06 11.44 -20.17
N GLU A 553 -16.87 12.45 -19.83
CA GLU A 553 -16.37 13.77 -19.47
C GLU A 553 -15.62 13.77 -18.12
N ILE A 554 -16.11 13.01 -17.13
CA ILE A 554 -15.39 12.81 -15.85
C ILE A 554 -14.02 12.19 -16.09
N TYR A 555 -13.94 11.12 -16.89
CA TYR A 555 -12.67 10.49 -17.20
C TYR A 555 -11.72 11.46 -17.92
N ALA A 556 -12.22 12.23 -18.88
CA ALA A 556 -11.44 13.22 -19.63
C ALA A 556 -10.88 14.34 -18.75
N ALA A 557 -11.59 14.73 -17.68
CA ALA A 557 -11.15 15.73 -16.72
C ALA A 557 -10.20 15.21 -15.62
N MET A 558 -10.27 13.90 -15.32
CA MET A 558 -9.44 13.26 -14.30
C MET A 558 -8.05 12.83 -14.82
N ARG A 559 -7.83 12.89 -16.14
CA ARG A 559 -6.62 12.37 -16.80
C ARG A 559 -5.40 13.28 -16.69
#